data_AF-A0A6A5S8L6-F1
#
_entry.id   AF-A0A6A5S8L6-F1
#
_cell.length_a   1.000
_cell.length_b   1.000
_cell.length_c   1.000
_cell.angle_alpha   90.00
_cell.angle_beta   90.00
_cell.angle_gamma   90.00
#
_symmetry.space_group_name_H-M   'P 1'
#
loop_
_entity.id
_entity.type
_entity.pdbx_description
1 polymer ?
#
loop_
_entity_poly.entity_id
_entity_poly.type
_entity_poly.pdbx_seq_one_letter_code
_entity_poly.pdbx_strand_id
1 'polypeptide(L)'
;MATVDSDDLVKAKIQYLARDDQHQLVKPYYLYLDYDNDLAPTNTTADDHFVQIRNARSLDIASREMFSEWGFAQLRLDCPLTPEEYWYDKKVKEILYPKYKSIARFLFPNAARVEILEHAVRKRHPRWLSENIERHHLKTNQPSDYVHIDMTASSAAKCGIKQFNIHPKDYSRFVVVKYICPDSQKTV
;
A
#
# COMPACT_ATOMS: atom_id res chain seq x y z
N MET A 1 20.13 14.00 15.24
CA MET A 1 19.82 13.32 16.51
C MET A 1 18.35 13.50 16.78
N ALA A 2 17.56 12.41 16.74
CA ALA A 2 16.16 12.45 17.13
C ALA A 2 16.09 12.34 18.65
N THR A 3 15.61 13.39 19.33
CA THR A 3 15.26 13.33 20.74
C THR A 3 13.87 12.70 20.85
N VAL A 4 13.80 11.53 21.49
CA VAL A 4 12.55 10.80 21.74
C VAL A 4 11.76 11.58 22.80
N ASP A 5 10.63 12.16 22.39
CA ASP A 5 9.76 12.99 23.23
C ASP A 5 8.40 12.25 23.28
N SER A 6 8.23 11.40 24.29
CA SER A 6 7.20 10.33 24.41
C SER A 6 7.30 9.21 23.34
N ASP A 7 7.13 7.96 23.75
CA ASP A 7 7.36 6.74 22.95
C ASP A 7 6.56 6.64 21.63
N ASP A 8 5.57 7.52 21.40
CA ASP A 8 4.68 7.48 20.23
C ASP A 8 4.83 8.68 19.28
N LEU A 9 5.78 9.60 19.52
CA LEU A 9 5.99 10.78 18.68
C LEU A 9 7.45 10.95 18.27
N VAL A 10 7.67 10.99 16.95
CA VAL A 10 8.99 11.23 16.36
C VAL A 10 8.96 12.52 15.56
N LYS A 11 9.87 13.44 15.88
CA LYS A 11 10.13 14.61 15.03
C LYS A 11 11.09 14.20 13.93
N ALA A 12 10.69 14.39 12.68
CA ALA A 12 11.47 14.01 11.51
C ALA A 12 11.56 15.19 10.54
N LYS A 13 12.68 15.25 9.81
CA LYS A 13 12.84 16.13 8.66
C LYS A 13 12.49 15.32 7.42
N ILE A 14 11.41 15.67 6.73
CA ILE A 14 10.98 15.03 5.49
C ILE A 14 11.29 15.98 4.34
N GLN A 15 11.91 15.46 3.29
CA GLN A 15 12.18 16.18 2.06
C GLN A 15 11.05 15.92 1.07
N TYR A 16 10.31 16.98 0.75
CA TYR A 16 9.31 16.99 -0.30
C TYR A 16 9.92 17.53 -1.60
N LEU A 17 9.18 17.38 -2.70
CA LEU A 17 9.52 18.07 -3.94
C LEU A 17 8.90 19.47 -3.90
N ALA A 18 9.73 20.50 -4.02
CA ALA A 18 9.28 21.87 -4.14
C ALA A 18 8.36 22.01 -5.36
N ARG A 19 7.29 22.79 -5.23
CA ARG A 19 6.51 23.21 -6.40
C ARG A 19 7.34 24.23 -7.17
N ASP A 20 7.50 23.97 -8.47
CA ASP A 20 8.24 24.84 -9.36
C ASP A 20 7.39 25.13 -10.60
N ASP A 21 7.29 26.41 -10.97
CA ASP A 21 6.50 26.85 -12.13
C ASP A 21 7.02 26.25 -13.44
N GLN A 22 8.31 25.88 -13.50
CA GLN A 22 8.85 25.18 -14.66
C GLN A 22 8.12 23.86 -14.94
N HIS A 23 7.55 23.22 -13.91
CA HIS A 23 6.83 21.95 -14.05
C HIS A 23 5.48 22.06 -14.76
N GLN A 24 5.02 23.28 -15.05
CA GLN A 24 3.88 23.52 -15.92
C GLN A 24 4.22 23.25 -17.41
N LEU A 25 5.50 23.40 -17.77
CA LEU A 25 5.99 23.28 -19.15
C LEU A 25 6.86 22.04 -19.35
N VAL A 26 7.60 21.63 -18.31
CA VAL A 26 8.61 20.56 -18.38
C VAL A 26 8.36 19.53 -17.29
N LYS A 27 8.29 18.25 -17.64
CA LYS A 27 8.10 17.20 -16.62
C LYS A 27 9.30 17.12 -15.67
N PRO A 28 9.06 16.84 -14.37
CA PRO A 28 10.12 16.43 -13.45
C PRO A 28 10.91 15.23 -14.01
N TYR A 29 12.24 15.29 -13.93
CA TYR A 29 13.12 14.21 -14.36
C TYR A 29 14.28 13.98 -13.39
N TYR A 30 14.86 12.79 -13.44
CA TYR A 30 16.11 12.43 -12.77
C TYR A 30 16.95 11.58 -13.72
N LEU A 31 18.15 12.06 -14.05
CA LEU A 31 19.13 11.41 -14.89
C LEU A 31 20.00 10.51 -14.01
N TYR A 32 19.91 9.20 -14.23
CA TYR A 32 20.67 8.20 -13.47
C TYR A 32 22.12 8.05 -13.94
N LEU A 33 22.40 8.49 -15.17
CA LEU A 33 23.71 8.40 -15.81
C LEU A 33 24.20 9.81 -16.07
N ASP A 34 25.49 10.02 -15.85
CA ASP A 34 26.19 11.24 -16.26
C ASP A 34 26.37 11.15 -17.78
N TYR A 35 25.45 11.77 -18.50
CA TYR A 35 25.60 11.96 -19.93
C TYR A 35 26.36 13.26 -20.08
N ASP A 36 27.53 13.25 -20.73
CA ASP A 36 28.41 14.41 -21.03
C ASP A 36 27.67 15.54 -21.79
N ASN A 37 26.67 16.13 -21.15
CA ASN A 37 25.68 17.05 -21.66
C ASN A 37 25.51 18.16 -20.62
N ASP A 38 25.21 19.38 -21.05
CA ASP A 38 24.96 20.53 -20.14
C ASP A 38 23.63 20.46 -19.37
N LEU A 39 23.01 19.28 -19.29
CA LEU A 39 21.74 19.07 -18.61
C LEU A 39 21.98 18.74 -17.14
N ALA A 40 21.38 19.53 -16.24
CA ALA A 40 21.40 19.23 -14.82
C ALA A 40 20.81 17.82 -14.56
N PRO A 41 21.34 17.03 -13.60
CA PRO A 41 20.86 15.67 -13.31
C PRO A 41 19.37 15.59 -12.94
N THR A 42 18.78 16.66 -12.41
CA THR A 42 17.34 16.77 -12.17
C THR A 42 16.92 18.23 -12.30
N ASN A 43 15.66 18.45 -12.67
CA ASN A 43 15.00 19.76 -12.60
C ASN A 43 14.05 19.85 -11.40
N THR A 44 14.29 19.07 -10.35
CA THR A 44 13.52 19.15 -9.11
C THR A 44 14.36 19.73 -7.99
N THR A 45 13.71 20.48 -7.10
CA THR A 45 14.34 21.07 -5.92
C THR A 45 13.73 20.44 -4.67
N ALA A 46 14.57 20.17 -3.69
CA ALA A 46 14.14 19.69 -2.39
C ALA A 46 13.47 20.79 -1.57
N ASP A 47 12.37 20.45 -0.89
CA ASP A 47 11.68 21.30 0.08
C ASP A 47 11.60 20.56 1.42
N ASP A 48 12.40 21.00 2.38
CA ASP A 48 12.58 20.31 3.66
C ASP A 48 11.58 20.80 4.72
N HIS A 49 10.76 19.89 5.25
CA HIS A 49 9.78 20.19 6.28
C HIS A 49 10.05 19.39 7.55
N PHE A 50 9.99 20.06 8.70
CA PHE A 50 9.96 19.38 9.99
C PHE A 50 8.53 18.98 10.31
N VAL A 51 8.30 17.67 10.44
CA VAL A 51 6.99 17.11 10.74
C VAL A 51 7.04 16.29 12.02
N GLN A 52 5.87 16.16 12.65
CA GLN A 52 5.67 15.24 13.75
C GLN A 52 4.99 13.98 13.20
N ILE A 53 5.67 12.85 13.34
CA ILE A 53 5.16 11.53 12.99
C ILE A 53 4.64 10.90 14.27
N ARG A 54 3.35 10.54 14.27
CA ARG A 54 2.68 9.91 15.41
C ARG A 54 2.42 8.44 15.12
N ASN A 55 2.55 7.58 16.13
CA ASN A 55 2.20 6.18 16.00
C ASN A 55 0.68 6.02 15.81
N ALA A 56 0.25 5.69 14.58
CA ALA A 56 -1.16 5.52 14.26
C ALA A 56 -1.89 4.47 15.11
N ARG A 57 -1.16 3.50 15.71
CA ARG A 57 -1.72 2.47 16.59
C ARG A 57 -2.18 2.99 17.95
N SER A 58 -1.69 4.16 18.36
CA SER A 58 -1.98 4.81 19.65
C SER A 58 -3.06 5.90 19.52
N LEU A 59 -3.48 6.21 18.30
CA LEU A 59 -4.52 7.19 18.04
C LEU A 59 -5.85 6.51 18.37
N ASP A 60 -6.43 6.80 19.53
CA ASP A 60 -7.75 6.32 19.99
C ASP A 60 -8.88 6.95 19.14
N ILE A 61 -8.83 6.70 17.83
CA ILE A 61 -9.70 7.28 16.81
C ILE A 61 -10.40 6.14 16.12
N ALA A 62 -11.72 6.26 15.99
CA ALA A 62 -12.52 5.24 15.33
C ALA A 62 -12.09 5.07 13.87
N SER A 63 -11.97 3.83 13.39
CA SER A 63 -11.47 3.54 12.03
C SER A 63 -12.23 4.28 10.91
N ARG A 64 -13.53 4.55 11.08
CA ARG A 64 -14.32 5.29 10.10
C ARG A 64 -13.96 6.78 10.04
N GLU A 65 -13.72 7.39 11.18
CA GLU A 65 -13.30 8.79 11.29
C GLU A 65 -11.91 8.95 10.68
N MET A 66 -10.97 8.07 11.07
CA MET A 66 -9.64 7.98 10.49
C MET A 66 -9.68 7.90 8.95
N PHE A 67 -10.54 7.01 8.41
CA PHE A 67 -10.70 6.87 6.96
C PHE A 67 -11.25 8.12 6.30
N SER A 68 -12.25 8.76 6.90
CA SER A 68 -12.90 9.93 6.34
C SER A 68 -12.01 11.15 6.32
N GLU A 69 -11.19 11.35 7.36
CA GLU A 69 -10.33 12.52 7.48
C GLU A 69 -9.01 12.37 6.70
N TRP A 70 -8.42 11.17 6.71
CA TRP A 70 -7.06 10.97 6.23
C TRP A 70 -6.93 10.01 5.05
N GLY A 71 -8.03 9.39 4.62
CA GLY A 71 -8.04 8.46 3.48
C GLY A 71 -7.42 7.09 3.77
N PHE A 72 -7.06 6.80 5.02
CA PHE A 72 -6.58 5.50 5.48
C PHE A 72 -7.20 5.15 6.83
N ALA A 73 -7.24 3.86 7.17
CA ALA A 73 -7.73 3.42 8.47
C ALA A 73 -7.02 2.16 8.95
N GLN A 74 -6.86 2.08 10.27
CA GLN A 74 -6.50 0.83 10.92
C GLN A 74 -7.76 0.00 11.18
N LEU A 75 -7.76 -1.23 10.69
CA LEU A 75 -8.89 -2.15 10.79
C LEU A 75 -8.39 -3.45 11.40
N ARG A 76 -9.17 -4.01 12.33
CA ARG A 76 -8.89 -5.32 12.90
C ARG A 76 -9.38 -6.41 11.94
N LEU A 77 -8.46 -7.29 11.55
CA LEU A 77 -8.78 -8.50 10.81
C LEU A 77 -8.42 -9.69 11.69
N ASP A 78 -9.43 -10.38 12.21
CA ASP A 78 -9.19 -11.65 12.88
C ASP A 78 -8.83 -12.69 11.80
N CYS A 79 -7.54 -13.01 11.70
CA CYS A 79 -7.03 -14.01 10.78
C CYS A 79 -6.99 -15.37 11.46
N PRO A 80 -7.89 -16.31 11.09
CA PRO A 80 -7.89 -17.64 11.69
C PRO A 80 -6.87 -18.58 11.04
N LEU A 81 -6.12 -18.11 10.04
CA LEU A 81 -5.18 -18.94 9.29
C LEU A 81 -3.83 -19.01 9.99
N THR A 82 -3.26 -20.21 10.09
CA THR A 82 -1.85 -20.36 10.46
C THR A 82 -0.93 -19.92 9.31
N PRO A 83 0.34 -19.57 9.58
CA PRO A 83 1.30 -19.22 8.54
C PRO A 83 1.43 -20.27 7.42
N GLU A 84 1.29 -21.55 7.75
CA GLU A 84 1.35 -22.67 6.80
C GLU A 84 0.11 -22.69 5.91
N GLU A 85 -1.04 -22.30 6.42
CA GLU A 85 -2.30 -22.34 5.66
C GLU A 85 -2.32 -21.29 4.53
N TYR A 86 -1.51 -20.24 4.64
CA TYR A 86 -1.27 -19.29 3.55
C TYR A 86 -0.61 -19.91 2.30
N TRP A 87 -0.14 -21.16 2.35
CA TRP A 87 0.29 -21.93 1.16
C TRP A 87 -0.84 -22.38 0.26
N TYR A 88 -2.06 -22.42 0.77
CA TYR A 88 -3.19 -22.90 0.01
C TYR A 88 -4.03 -21.72 -0.46
N ASP A 89 -3.74 -21.21 -1.67
CA ASP A 89 -4.43 -20.07 -2.30
C ASP A 89 -5.97 -20.19 -2.21
N LYS A 90 -6.52 -21.37 -2.50
CA LYS A 90 -7.96 -21.63 -2.39
C LYS A 90 -8.48 -21.40 -0.96
N LYS A 91 -7.77 -21.90 0.04
CA LYS A 91 -8.14 -21.74 1.47
C LYS A 91 -8.05 -20.29 1.92
N VAL A 92 -7.01 -19.57 1.49
CA VAL A 92 -6.86 -18.13 1.73
C VAL A 92 -8.06 -17.36 1.17
N LYS A 93 -8.45 -17.65 -0.08
CA LYS A 93 -9.61 -17.01 -0.71
C LYS A 93 -10.89 -17.32 0.06
N GLU A 94 -11.18 -18.59 0.31
CA GLU A 94 -12.41 -19.02 0.99
C GLU A 94 -12.58 -18.40 2.37
N ILE A 95 -11.49 -18.25 3.13
CA ILE A 95 -11.54 -17.77 4.52
C ILE A 95 -11.41 -16.24 4.62
N LEU A 96 -10.48 -15.63 3.87
CA LEU A 96 -10.18 -14.20 4.02
C LEU A 96 -11.04 -13.31 3.12
N TYR A 97 -11.46 -13.76 1.93
CA TYR A 97 -12.25 -12.91 1.05
C TYR A 97 -13.56 -12.42 1.67
N PRO A 98 -14.35 -13.28 2.36
CA PRO A 98 -15.55 -12.82 3.07
C PRO A 98 -15.23 -11.74 4.11
N LYS A 99 -14.12 -11.89 4.83
CA LYS A 99 -13.68 -10.92 5.86
C LYS A 99 -13.28 -9.59 5.24
N TYR A 100 -12.47 -9.59 4.18
CA TYR A 100 -12.12 -8.37 3.45
C TYR A 100 -13.35 -7.65 2.89
N LYS A 101 -14.30 -8.42 2.33
CA LYS A 101 -15.57 -7.86 1.84
C LYS A 101 -16.40 -7.26 2.98
N SER A 102 -16.41 -7.90 4.16
CA SER A 102 -17.09 -7.37 5.35
C SER A 102 -16.48 -6.04 5.81
N ILE A 103 -15.16 -5.96 5.87
CA ILE A 103 -14.43 -4.73 6.21
C ILE A 103 -14.74 -3.61 5.19
N ALA A 104 -14.75 -3.93 3.90
CA ALA A 104 -15.14 -2.97 2.87
C ALA A 104 -16.57 -2.47 3.05
N ARG A 105 -17.52 -3.35 3.37
CA ARG A 105 -18.90 -2.94 3.68
C ARG A 105 -19.00 -2.12 4.97
N PHE A 106 -18.15 -2.39 5.95
CA PHE A 106 -18.08 -1.56 7.15
C PHE A 106 -17.66 -0.12 6.81
N LEU A 107 -16.70 0.08 5.91
CA LEU A 107 -16.31 1.43 5.45
C LEU A 107 -17.31 2.04 4.46
N PHE A 108 -17.96 1.20 3.65
CA PHE A 108 -18.90 1.61 2.61
C PHE A 108 -20.25 0.89 2.78
N PRO A 109 -21.07 1.28 3.78
CA PRO A 109 -22.31 0.56 4.11
C PRO A 109 -23.34 0.57 2.96
N ASN A 110 -23.31 1.59 2.11
CA ASN A 110 -24.19 1.74 0.96
C ASN A 110 -23.62 1.10 -0.32
N ALA A 111 -22.54 0.31 -0.23
CA ALA A 111 -21.97 -0.35 -1.39
C ALA A 111 -22.92 -1.42 -1.92
N ALA A 112 -23.47 -1.21 -3.11
CA ALA A 112 -24.31 -2.19 -3.80
C ALA A 112 -23.57 -3.50 -4.10
N ARG A 113 -22.25 -3.43 -4.33
CA ARG A 113 -21.40 -4.59 -4.62
C ARG A 113 -19.98 -4.38 -4.10
N VAL A 114 -19.35 -5.47 -3.63
CA VAL A 114 -17.95 -5.49 -3.19
C VAL A 114 -17.28 -6.74 -3.74
N GLU A 115 -16.23 -6.56 -4.52
CA GLU A 115 -15.44 -7.64 -5.12
C GLU A 115 -13.95 -7.48 -4.82
N ILE A 116 -13.24 -8.60 -4.84
CA ILE A 116 -11.79 -8.66 -4.68
C ILE A 116 -11.22 -8.93 -6.06
N LEU A 117 -10.54 -7.92 -6.61
CA LEU A 117 -9.97 -7.96 -7.95
C LEU A 117 -8.63 -8.70 -7.96
N GLU A 118 -7.77 -8.41 -6.99
CA GLU A 118 -6.44 -8.99 -6.89
C GLU A 118 -6.11 -9.28 -5.42
N HIS A 119 -5.32 -10.34 -5.22
CA HIS A 119 -4.69 -10.60 -3.94
C HIS A 119 -3.31 -11.22 -4.20
N ALA A 120 -2.36 -10.92 -3.33
CA ALA A 120 -1.03 -11.50 -3.38
C ALA A 120 -0.59 -11.88 -1.97
N VAL A 121 -0.06 -13.09 -1.82
CA VAL A 121 0.57 -13.55 -0.59
C VAL A 121 2.09 -13.48 -0.78
N ARG A 122 2.77 -12.76 0.11
CA ARG A 122 4.23 -12.66 0.13
C ARG A 122 4.78 -13.49 1.28
N LYS A 123 5.83 -14.27 1.02
CA LYS A 123 6.39 -15.24 1.96
C LYS A 123 7.88 -15.12 2.03
N ARG A 124 8.37 -14.99 3.25
CA ARG A 124 9.80 -14.94 3.53
C ARG A 124 10.40 -16.32 3.33
N HIS A 125 11.35 -16.41 2.40
CA HIS A 125 12.23 -17.56 2.30
C HIS A 125 13.20 -17.55 3.51
N PRO A 126 13.54 -18.69 4.11
CA PRO A 126 14.45 -18.74 5.26
C PRO A 126 15.82 -18.08 4.99
N ARG A 127 16.28 -18.17 3.74
CA ARG A 127 17.54 -17.55 3.27
C ARG A 127 17.34 -16.18 2.59
N TRP A 128 16.20 -15.54 2.79
CA TRP A 128 15.96 -14.19 2.26
C TRP A 128 16.98 -13.21 2.84
N LEU A 129 17.65 -12.43 1.97
CA LEU A 129 18.79 -11.55 2.28
C LEU A 129 20.13 -12.25 2.56
N SER A 130 20.27 -13.55 2.27
CA SER A 130 21.60 -14.17 2.22
C SER A 130 22.36 -13.73 0.96
N GLU A 131 23.65 -13.42 1.09
CA GLU A 131 24.52 -12.93 0.00
C GLU A 131 24.50 -13.82 -1.25
N ASN A 132 24.27 -15.12 -1.08
CA ASN A 132 24.36 -16.12 -2.15
C ASN A 132 23.03 -16.43 -2.87
N ILE A 133 21.95 -15.68 -2.61
CA ILE A 133 20.65 -15.93 -3.23
C ILE A 133 20.05 -14.66 -3.79
N GLU A 134 20.01 -14.60 -5.13
CA GLU A 134 19.23 -13.59 -5.83
C GLU A 134 17.72 -13.85 -5.76
N ARG A 135 16.94 -12.76 -5.80
CA ARG A 135 15.48 -12.80 -5.69
C ARG A 135 14.81 -13.69 -6.74
N HIS A 136 15.33 -13.70 -7.97
CA HIS A 136 14.75 -14.44 -9.08
C HIS A 136 14.91 -15.97 -8.93
N HIS A 137 15.80 -16.43 -8.04
CA HIS A 137 15.93 -17.84 -7.68
C HIS A 137 14.86 -18.33 -6.69
N LEU A 138 14.06 -17.42 -6.11
CA LEU A 138 13.06 -17.76 -5.11
C LEU A 138 11.69 -18.00 -5.74
N LYS A 139 11.04 -19.10 -5.35
CA LYS A 139 9.74 -19.52 -5.90
C LYS A 139 8.56 -18.65 -5.46
N THR A 140 8.72 -17.87 -4.40
CA THR A 140 7.66 -17.03 -3.85
C THR A 140 8.05 -15.56 -3.87
N ASN A 141 7.05 -14.69 -4.06
CA ASN A 141 7.22 -13.28 -3.82
C ASN A 141 7.62 -13.05 -2.36
N GLN A 142 8.75 -12.40 -2.15
CA GLN A 142 9.29 -12.13 -0.83
C GLN A 142 8.56 -10.93 -0.18
N PRO A 143 8.60 -10.82 1.16
CA PRO A 143 8.15 -9.62 1.85
C PRO A 143 8.88 -8.40 1.28
N SER A 144 8.16 -7.30 1.17
CA SER A 144 8.67 -6.07 0.59
C SER A 144 8.09 -4.92 1.37
N ASP A 145 8.94 -3.96 1.71
CA ASP A 145 8.54 -2.73 2.41
C ASP A 145 7.66 -1.86 1.49
N TYR A 146 7.81 -2.04 0.18
CA TYR A 146 6.96 -1.45 -0.85
C TYR A 146 6.27 -2.55 -1.67
N VAL A 147 4.94 -2.61 -1.58
CA VAL A 147 4.12 -3.44 -2.45
C VAL A 147 3.31 -2.52 -3.34
N HIS A 148 3.71 -2.38 -4.59
CA HIS A 148 2.86 -1.79 -5.62
C HIS A 148 1.74 -2.77 -5.97
N ILE A 149 0.50 -2.30 -5.86
CA ILE A 149 -0.67 -2.93 -6.48
C ILE A 149 -1.09 -1.91 -7.55
N ASP A 150 -0.60 -2.12 -8.77
CA ASP A 150 -0.71 -1.18 -9.87
C ASP A 150 -2.09 -1.30 -10.53
N MET A 151 -3.12 -0.89 -9.79
CA MET A 151 -4.47 -0.88 -10.31
C MET A 151 -5.06 0.52 -10.24
N THR A 152 -5.00 1.22 -11.37
CA THR A 152 -5.75 2.46 -11.57
C THR A 152 -7.24 2.17 -11.58
N ALA A 153 -8.07 3.19 -11.32
CA ALA A 153 -9.53 3.04 -11.41
C ALA A 153 -9.97 2.49 -12.78
N SER A 154 -9.31 2.91 -13.86
CA SER A 154 -9.56 2.43 -15.22
C SER A 154 -9.14 0.97 -15.43
N SER A 155 -8.01 0.54 -14.84
CA SER A 155 -7.60 -0.88 -14.86
C SER A 155 -8.57 -1.74 -14.06
N ALA A 156 -8.94 -1.29 -12.85
CA ALA A 156 -9.92 -1.95 -12.00
C ALA A 156 -11.28 -2.11 -12.69
N ALA A 157 -11.73 -1.07 -13.41
CA ALA A 157 -12.95 -1.12 -14.21
C ALA A 157 -12.89 -2.21 -15.30
N LYS A 158 -11.80 -2.28 -16.06
CA LYS A 158 -11.60 -3.31 -17.10
C LYS A 158 -11.58 -4.72 -16.50
N CYS A 159 -10.85 -4.91 -15.40
CA CYS A 159 -10.83 -6.18 -14.67
C CYS A 159 -12.22 -6.54 -14.13
N GLY A 160 -12.94 -5.57 -13.56
CA GLY A 160 -14.31 -5.71 -13.07
C GLY A 160 -15.29 -6.21 -14.13
N ILE A 161 -15.24 -5.62 -15.33
CA ILE A 161 -16.03 -6.05 -16.49
C ILE A 161 -15.65 -7.50 -16.85
N LYS A 162 -14.37 -7.76 -17.06
CA LYS A 162 -13.89 -9.07 -17.55
C LYS A 162 -14.19 -10.22 -16.58
N GLN A 163 -14.00 -10.00 -15.29
CA GLN A 163 -14.03 -11.07 -14.29
C GLN A 163 -15.40 -11.23 -13.62
N PHE A 164 -16.16 -10.14 -13.50
CA PHE A 164 -17.40 -10.12 -12.71
C PHE A 164 -18.62 -9.63 -13.49
N ASN A 165 -18.44 -9.28 -14.77
CA ASN A 165 -19.46 -8.66 -15.62
C ASN A 165 -20.08 -7.40 -14.98
N ILE A 166 -19.24 -6.59 -14.32
CA ILE A 166 -19.63 -5.34 -13.66
C ILE A 166 -19.29 -4.18 -14.58
N HIS A 167 -20.28 -3.36 -14.96
CA HIS A 167 -20.02 -2.11 -15.64
C HIS A 167 -20.07 -0.94 -14.65
N PRO A 168 -18.96 -0.19 -14.44
CA PRO A 168 -18.95 0.92 -13.47
C PRO A 168 -20.03 1.99 -13.70
N LYS A 169 -20.47 2.17 -14.95
CA LYS A 169 -21.55 3.10 -15.32
C LYS A 169 -22.91 2.75 -14.71
N ASP A 170 -23.10 1.51 -14.29
CA ASP A 170 -24.35 1.04 -13.69
C ASP A 170 -24.46 1.46 -12.21
N TYR A 171 -23.40 2.05 -11.65
CA TYR A 171 -23.31 2.48 -10.27
C TYR A 171 -23.07 3.99 -10.20
N SER A 172 -23.68 4.64 -9.22
CA SER A 172 -23.46 6.08 -8.97
C SER A 172 -22.03 6.41 -8.55
N ARG A 173 -21.30 5.42 -8.00
CA ARG A 173 -19.92 5.58 -7.55
C ARG A 173 -19.13 4.28 -7.69
N PHE A 174 -17.91 4.38 -8.23
CA PHE A 174 -16.94 3.31 -8.31
C PHE A 174 -15.70 3.68 -7.50
N VAL A 175 -15.31 2.82 -6.55
CA VAL A 175 -14.18 3.06 -5.64
C VAL A 175 -13.27 1.83 -5.64
N VAL A 176 -11.96 2.07 -5.70
CA VAL A 176 -10.93 1.03 -5.56
C VAL A 176 -10.25 1.23 -4.21
N VAL A 177 -10.18 0.17 -3.41
CA VAL A 177 -9.60 0.20 -2.06
C VAL A 177 -8.50 -0.84 -1.99
N LYS A 178 -7.40 -0.49 -1.32
CA LYS A 178 -6.27 -1.37 -1.07
C LYS A 178 -6.23 -1.76 0.40
N TYR A 179 -6.15 -3.05 0.66
CA TYR A 179 -5.90 -3.58 2.00
C TYR A 179 -4.46 -4.09 2.08
N ILE A 180 -3.77 -3.74 3.16
CA ILE A 180 -2.44 -4.25 3.50
C ILE A 180 -2.57 -4.91 4.87
N CYS A 181 -2.31 -6.22 4.92
CA CYS A 181 -2.30 -6.99 6.16
C CYS A 181 -0.84 -7.35 6.47
N PRO A 182 -0.15 -6.58 7.31
CA PRO A 182 1.17 -6.98 7.80
C PRO A 182 0.97 -8.12 8.79
N ASP A 183 1.47 -9.31 8.47
CA ASP A 183 1.59 -10.37 9.46
C ASP A 183 2.92 -10.18 10.18
N SER A 184 2.86 -9.70 11.41
CA SER A 184 4.03 -9.67 12.28
C SER A 184 4.25 -11.10 12.78
N GLN A 185 5.15 -11.84 12.11
CA GLN A 185 5.78 -12.97 12.78
C GLN A 185 6.36 -12.41 14.09
N LYS A 186 5.77 -12.82 15.22
CA LYS A 186 6.45 -12.66 16.51
C LYS A 186 7.73 -13.44 16.39
N THR A 187 8.83 -12.73 16.20
CA THR A 187 10.17 -13.24 16.42
C THR A 187 10.21 -13.74 17.85
N VAL A 188 10.35 -15.06 18.03
CA VAL A 188 10.85 -15.64 19.29
C VAL A 188 12.36 -15.40 19.32
#